data_AF-A0A914DAF6-F1
#
_entry.id   AF-A0A914DAF6-F1
#
_cell.length_a   1.000
_cell.length_b   1.000
_cell.length_c   1.000
_cell.angle_alpha   90.00
_cell.angle_beta   90.00
_cell.angle_gamma   90.00
#
_symmetry.space_group_name_H-M   'P 1'
#
loop_
_entity.id
_entity.type
_entity.pdbx_description
1 polymer ?
#
loop_
_entity_poly.entity_id
_entity_poly.type
_entity_poly.pdbx_seq_one_letter_code
_entity_poly.pdbx_strand_id
1 'polypeptide(L)'
;MFDAYGFGAKIPPTYQVSHLFPLNVSTMNSTVHGVKGVMEAYRICLCNTQLYGPTNFSPVINAVAQKAEHGQRGDRYQVLLIITDGVITDMQQTLFAIIRFVPFRNFLTGAQMDFSMVQAALAKEVLAEVPDQVTSYMKSKNIAPKPPQNPTPEQADGIYPSSLHPNLNSLNK
;
A
#
# COMPACT_ATOMS: atom_id res chain seq x y z
N MET A 1 -14.96 -1.71 6.05
CA MET A 1 -14.76 -0.24 6.23
C MET A 1 -13.35 0.08 5.77
N PHE A 2 -13.16 1.23 5.15
CA PHE A 2 -11.85 1.70 4.67
C PHE A 2 -11.52 3.02 5.33
N ASP A 3 -10.25 3.24 5.66
CA ASP A 3 -9.78 4.58 6.01
C ASP A 3 -9.25 5.24 4.74
N ALA A 4 -9.78 6.42 4.41
CA ALA A 4 -9.49 7.12 3.18
C ALA A 4 -8.88 8.49 3.48
N TYR A 5 -7.63 8.69 3.05
CA TYR A 5 -6.85 9.88 3.31
C TYR A 5 -6.40 10.56 2.01
N GLY A 6 -6.29 11.88 2.05
CA GLY A 6 -5.57 12.68 1.08
C GLY A 6 -4.31 13.29 1.70
N PHE A 7 -3.39 13.72 0.85
CA PHE A 7 -2.16 14.42 1.22
C PHE A 7 -1.76 15.37 0.08
N GLY A 8 -1.01 16.43 0.40
CA GLY A 8 -0.53 17.35 -0.63
C GLY A 8 -1.66 18.22 -1.20
N ALA A 9 -2.46 18.81 -0.31
CA ALA A 9 -3.48 19.77 -0.73
C ALA A 9 -3.72 20.83 0.34
N LYS A 10 -4.17 21.99 -0.10
CA LYS A 10 -4.69 23.04 0.77
C LYS A 10 -6.16 22.77 1.04
N ILE A 11 -6.53 22.66 2.31
CA ILE A 11 -7.85 22.21 2.74
C ILE A 11 -8.64 23.39 3.34
N PRO A 12 -9.93 23.55 3.02
CA PRO A 12 -10.80 24.51 3.70
C PRO A 12 -10.85 24.28 5.23
N PRO A 13 -11.20 25.30 6.03
CA PRO A 13 -11.53 26.66 5.63
C PRO A 13 -10.31 27.58 5.49
N THR A 14 -9.17 27.21 6.07
CA THR A 14 -7.98 28.06 6.12
C THR A 14 -7.11 27.97 4.88
N TYR A 15 -7.31 26.94 4.04
CA TYR A 15 -6.49 26.65 2.86
C TYR A 15 -4.99 26.55 3.18
N GLN A 16 -4.67 26.06 4.38
CA GLN A 16 -3.31 25.67 4.72
C GLN A 16 -2.99 24.31 4.11
N VAL A 17 -1.72 24.13 3.78
CA VAL A 17 -1.22 22.87 3.22
C VAL A 17 -1.35 21.78 4.27
N SER A 18 -2.02 20.70 3.91
CA SER A 18 -2.08 19.48 4.69
C SER A 18 -1.42 18.33 3.97
N HIS A 19 -0.54 17.65 4.69
CA HIS A 19 0.13 16.42 4.23
C HIS A 19 -0.59 15.15 4.69
N LEU A 20 -1.71 15.28 5.41
CA LEU A 20 -2.59 14.17 5.75
C LEU A 20 -3.94 14.71 6.21
N PHE A 21 -5.02 14.32 5.55
CA PHE A 21 -6.37 14.70 5.94
C PHE A 21 -7.40 13.65 5.50
N PRO A 22 -8.53 13.52 6.21
CA PRO A 22 -9.62 12.62 5.80
C PRO A 22 -10.26 13.04 4.46
N LEU A 23 -10.42 12.09 3.51
CA LEU A 23 -11.12 12.40 2.24
C LEU A 23 -12.61 12.68 2.44
N ASN A 24 -13.22 12.12 3.48
CA ASN A 24 -14.62 12.34 3.81
C ASN A 24 -14.88 13.73 4.45
N VAL A 25 -13.87 14.60 4.52
CA VAL A 25 -13.94 15.97 5.05
C VAL A 25 -14.44 16.04 6.50
N SER A 26 -14.39 14.92 7.23
CA SER A 26 -14.77 14.83 8.63
C SER A 26 -13.62 15.30 9.52
N THR A 27 -13.95 16.02 10.59
CA THR A 27 -13.01 16.38 11.65
C THR A 27 -12.78 15.27 12.67
N MET A 28 -13.57 14.20 12.61
CA MET A 28 -13.64 13.17 13.66
C MET A 28 -13.07 11.81 13.24
N ASN A 29 -13.19 11.40 11.96
CA ASN A 29 -12.64 10.13 11.49
C ASN A 29 -12.42 10.11 9.96
N SER A 30 -11.61 9.16 9.48
CA SER A 30 -11.33 8.96 8.04
C SER A 30 -12.07 7.78 7.42
N THR A 31 -13.05 7.21 8.13
CA THR A 31 -13.62 5.92 7.77
C THR A 31 -14.78 6.09 6.79
N VAL A 32 -14.78 5.27 5.73
CA VAL A 32 -15.82 5.20 4.70
C VAL A 32 -16.30 3.77 4.47
N HIS A 33 -17.50 3.65 3.89
CA HIS A 33 -18.17 2.36 3.66
C HIS A 33 -17.97 1.89 2.22
N GLY A 34 -17.21 0.80 2.06
CA GLY A 34 -16.97 0.18 0.75
C GLY A 34 -16.17 1.07 -0.21
N VAL A 35 -15.86 0.52 -1.39
CA VAL A 35 -15.16 1.26 -2.45
C VAL A 35 -16.00 2.44 -2.96
N LYS A 36 -17.32 2.29 -3.04
CA LYS A 36 -18.23 3.38 -3.42
C LYS A 36 -18.09 4.59 -2.48
N GLY A 37 -17.95 4.36 -1.17
CA GLY A 37 -17.71 5.44 -0.21
C GLY A 37 -16.36 6.11 -0.38
N VAL A 38 -15.32 5.36 -0.74
CA VAL A 38 -14.00 5.93 -1.10
C VAL A 38 -14.12 6.83 -2.31
N MET A 39 -14.78 6.36 -3.39
CA MET A 39 -14.93 7.12 -4.63
C MET A 39 -15.74 8.41 -4.43
N GLU A 40 -16.81 8.36 -3.64
CA GLU A 40 -17.61 9.56 -3.35
C GLU A 40 -16.83 10.58 -2.53
N ALA A 41 -16.15 10.13 -1.47
CA ALA A 41 -15.30 10.99 -0.65
C ALA A 41 -14.18 11.64 -1.49
N TYR A 42 -13.53 10.85 -2.37
CA TYR A 42 -12.52 11.36 -3.29
C TYR A 42 -13.08 12.46 -4.20
N ARG A 43 -14.26 12.24 -4.80
CA ARG A 43 -14.87 13.21 -5.73
C ARG A 43 -15.25 14.51 -5.03
N ILE A 44 -15.83 14.43 -3.83
CA ILE A 44 -16.16 15.60 -3.01
C ILE A 44 -14.88 16.36 -2.62
N CYS A 45 -13.87 15.64 -2.13
CA CYS A 45 -12.60 16.22 -1.72
C CYS A 45 -11.92 16.97 -2.88
N LEU A 46 -11.87 16.37 -4.06
CA LEU A 46 -11.21 16.98 -5.23
C LEU A 46 -11.87 18.30 -5.64
N CYS A 47 -13.19 18.43 -5.49
CA CYS A 47 -13.92 19.67 -5.77
C CYS A 47 -13.73 20.76 -4.71
N ASN A 48 -13.29 20.42 -3.50
CA ASN A 48 -13.23 21.34 -2.36
C ASN A 48 -11.81 21.66 -1.90
N THR A 49 -10.79 21.08 -2.52
CA THR A 49 -9.39 21.25 -2.12
C THR A 49 -8.59 21.86 -3.26
N GLN A 50 -7.52 22.58 -2.91
CA GLN A 50 -6.55 23.05 -3.89
C GLN A 50 -5.34 22.13 -3.86
N LEU A 51 -5.12 21.39 -4.95
CA LEU A 51 -3.95 20.51 -5.09
C LEU A 51 -2.65 21.29 -4.91
N TYR A 52 -1.70 20.71 -4.18
CA TYR A 52 -0.45 21.37 -3.84
C TYR A 52 0.69 20.38 -3.66
N GLY A 53 1.85 20.64 -4.29
CA GLY A 53 3.08 19.91 -4.02
C GLY A 53 3.83 20.49 -2.81
N PRO A 54 4.65 19.72 -2.08
CA PRO A 54 5.33 18.52 -2.56
C PRO A 54 4.59 17.20 -2.32
N THR A 55 4.96 16.18 -3.09
CA THR A 55 4.48 14.80 -2.93
C THR A 55 5.26 14.12 -1.82
N ASN A 56 4.80 14.30 -0.57
CA ASN A 56 5.46 13.77 0.63
C ASN A 56 4.69 12.56 1.20
N PHE A 57 5.34 11.40 1.26
CA PHE A 57 4.73 10.15 1.70
C PHE A 57 4.99 9.84 3.17
N SER A 58 6.10 10.31 3.75
CA SER A 58 6.49 10.03 5.12
C SER A 58 5.39 10.34 6.15
N PRO A 59 4.64 11.46 6.05
CA PRO A 59 3.56 11.75 7.00
C PRO A 59 2.43 10.71 6.97
N VAL A 60 2.05 10.23 5.77
CA VAL A 60 0.98 9.24 5.58
C VAL A 60 1.40 7.89 6.16
N ILE A 61 2.62 7.44 5.85
CA ILE A 61 3.16 6.16 6.32
C ILE A 61 3.24 6.13 7.83
N ASN A 62 3.80 7.18 8.45
CA ASN A 62 3.93 7.26 9.91
C ASN A 62 2.56 7.23 10.61
N ALA A 63 1.57 7.96 10.09
CA ALA A 63 0.25 8.01 10.70
C ALA A 63 -0.49 6.67 10.61
N VAL A 64 -0.44 6.00 9.45
CA VAL A 64 -1.08 4.68 9.26
C VAL A 64 -0.39 3.63 10.10
N ALA A 65 0.94 3.65 10.17
CA ALA A 65 1.70 2.71 10.98
C ALA A 65 1.44 2.90 12.48
N GLN A 66 1.41 4.15 12.97
CA GLN A 66 1.02 4.44 14.34
C GLN A 66 -0.41 3.95 14.63
N LYS A 67 -1.34 4.13 13.70
CA LYS A 67 -2.72 3.63 13.83
C LYS A 67 -2.78 2.10 13.87
N ALA A 68 -1.92 1.41 13.12
CA ALA A 68 -1.81 -0.03 13.13
C ALA A 68 -1.23 -0.57 14.46
N GLU A 69 -0.23 0.10 15.04
CA GLU A 69 0.36 -0.26 16.33
C GLU A 69 -0.66 -0.21 17.49
N HIS A 70 -1.61 0.74 17.46
CA HIS A 70 -2.65 0.87 18.49
C HIS A 70 -3.79 -0.16 18.34
N GLY A 71 -3.78 -0.99 17.29
CA GLY A 71 -4.74 -2.08 17.09
C GLY A 71 -4.48 -3.23 18.06
N GLN A 72 -5.10 -3.19 19.23
CA GLN A 72 -4.80 -4.00 20.42
C GLN A 72 -4.87 -5.55 20.32
N ARG A 73 -5.04 -6.18 19.14
CA ARG A 73 -5.31 -7.63 19.08
C ARG A 73 -4.58 -8.46 18.04
N GLY A 74 -3.72 -7.89 17.18
CA GLY A 74 -3.00 -8.67 16.17
C GLY A 74 -3.90 -9.45 15.18
N ASP A 75 -5.20 -9.21 15.22
CA ASP A 75 -6.23 -9.84 14.39
C ASP A 75 -6.53 -9.02 13.13
N ARG A 76 -5.86 -7.87 12.97
CA ARG A 76 -6.10 -6.90 11.90
C ARG A 76 -4.82 -6.63 11.13
N TYR A 77 -4.81 -7.05 9.88
CA TYR A 77 -3.83 -6.62 8.89
C TYR A 77 -4.36 -5.41 8.12
N GLN A 78 -3.50 -4.40 7.88
CA GLN A 78 -3.86 -3.20 7.14
C GLN A 78 -2.94 -3.05 5.94
N VAL A 79 -3.53 -2.85 4.76
CA VAL A 79 -2.81 -2.55 3.53
C VAL A 79 -2.93 -1.06 3.25
N LEU A 80 -1.80 -0.37 3.15
CA LEU A 80 -1.74 1.02 2.70
C LEU A 80 -1.54 1.05 1.19
N LEU A 81 -2.54 1.54 0.46
CA LEU A 81 -2.44 1.84 -0.98
C LEU A 81 -2.27 3.34 -1.16
N ILE A 82 -1.18 3.77 -1.78
CA ILE A 82 -0.94 5.18 -2.14
C ILE A 82 -1.02 5.30 -3.67
N ILE A 83 -1.82 6.24 -4.15
CA ILE A 83 -1.96 6.57 -5.58
C ILE A 83 -1.42 7.99 -5.77
N THR A 84 -0.46 8.14 -6.69
CA THR A 84 0.15 9.43 -7.04
C THR A 84 0.50 9.48 -8.53
N ASP A 85 0.55 10.68 -9.10
CA ASP A 85 1.01 10.98 -10.47
C ASP A 85 2.44 11.57 -10.50
N GLY A 86 3.05 11.80 -9.34
CA GLY A 86 4.31 12.53 -9.20
C GLY A 86 5.42 11.76 -8.50
N VAL A 87 6.63 12.32 -8.55
CA VAL A 87 7.82 11.79 -7.87
C VAL A 87 7.79 12.14 -6.39
N ILE A 88 8.11 11.16 -5.53
CA ILE A 88 8.22 11.35 -4.08
C ILE A 88 9.34 12.36 -3.77
N THR A 89 8.99 13.44 -3.06
CA THR A 89 9.93 14.52 -2.74
C THR A 89 10.68 14.28 -1.44
N ASP A 90 10.06 13.62 -0.46
CA ASP A 90 10.63 13.30 0.85
C ASP A 90 11.19 11.87 0.93
N MET A 91 11.90 11.45 -0.11
CA MET A 91 12.29 10.05 -0.30
C MET A 91 13.07 9.47 0.91
N GLN A 92 14.02 10.23 1.47
CA GLN A 92 14.78 9.77 2.64
C GLN A 92 13.85 9.57 3.86
N GLN A 93 12.97 10.53 4.15
CA GLN A 93 12.03 10.46 5.26
C GLN A 93 10.99 9.35 5.07
N THR A 94 10.59 9.10 3.82
CA THR A 94 9.69 8.02 3.43
C THR A 94 10.35 6.67 3.71
N LEU A 95 11.61 6.51 3.32
CA LEU A 95 12.39 5.31 3.59
C LEU A 95 12.52 5.03 5.10
N PHE A 96 12.90 6.04 5.89
CA PHE A 96 12.97 5.91 7.34
C PHE A 96 11.63 5.55 7.97
N ALA A 97 10.54 6.14 7.48
CA ALA A 97 9.20 5.79 7.95
C ALA A 97 8.90 4.32 7.70
N ILE A 98 9.17 3.79 6.50
CA ILE A 98 8.89 2.38 6.19
C ILE A 98 9.71 1.44 7.08
N ILE A 99 11.03 1.65 7.15
CA ILE A 99 11.94 0.76 7.89
C ILE A 99 11.57 0.66 9.37
N ARG A 100 11.10 1.77 9.96
CA ARG A 100 10.72 1.81 11.38
C ARG A 100 9.65 0.78 11.75
N PHE A 101 8.80 0.39 10.80
CA PHE A 101 7.64 -0.48 11.02
C PHE A 101 7.76 -1.86 10.36
N VAL A 102 8.88 -2.12 9.66
CA VAL A 102 9.27 -3.47 9.26
C VAL A 102 10.11 -4.07 10.40
N PRO A 103 10.07 -5.40 10.66
CA PRO A 103 10.99 -6.09 11.59
C PRO A 103 12.49 -5.77 11.38
N PHE A 104 12.81 -5.12 10.26
CA PHE A 104 14.10 -4.57 9.87
C PHE A 104 14.73 -3.56 10.85
N ARG A 105 14.01 -3.10 11.88
CA ARG A 105 14.58 -2.28 12.97
C ARG A 105 15.84 -2.91 13.59
N ASN A 106 15.98 -4.24 13.53
CA ASN A 106 17.15 -4.98 14.04
C ASN A 106 18.43 -4.83 13.18
N PHE A 107 18.34 -4.32 11.95
CA PHE A 107 19.49 -4.16 11.04
C PHE A 107 20.00 -2.70 10.93
N LEU A 108 19.35 -1.75 11.61
CA LEU A 108 19.69 -0.32 11.58
C LEU A 108 20.95 0.05 12.38
N THR A 109 21.60 -0.90 13.05
CA THR A 109 22.64 -0.60 14.04
C THR A 109 24.06 -0.47 13.47
N GLY A 110 24.30 -0.62 12.16
CA GLY A 110 25.67 -0.81 11.67
C GLY A 110 26.15 -0.17 10.37
N ALA A 111 25.32 0.43 9.50
CA ALA A 111 25.79 0.81 8.16
C ALA A 111 25.38 2.23 7.74
N GLN A 112 26.34 2.94 7.14
CA GLN A 112 26.06 4.08 6.26
C GLN A 112 25.04 3.64 5.21
N MET A 113 23.91 4.33 5.16
CA MET A 113 22.74 3.97 4.36
C MET A 113 23.03 4.17 2.86
N ASP A 114 23.37 3.11 2.14
CA ASP A 114 23.25 3.10 0.68
C ASP A 114 21.77 2.95 0.32
N PHE A 115 21.19 4.02 -0.22
CA PHE A 115 19.79 4.10 -0.59
C PHE A 115 19.33 2.96 -1.52
N SER A 116 20.21 2.51 -2.43
CA SER A 116 19.90 1.43 -3.37
C SER A 116 19.78 0.06 -2.69
N MET A 117 20.68 -0.22 -1.73
CA MET A 117 20.68 -1.46 -0.98
C MET A 117 19.48 -1.55 -0.04
N VAL A 118 19.13 -0.43 0.61
CA VAL A 118 18.00 -0.38 1.53
C VAL A 118 16.68 -0.55 0.77
N GLN A 119 16.52 0.04 -0.40
CA GLN A 119 15.34 -0.16 -1.24
C GLN A 119 15.20 -1.62 -1.70
N ALA A 120 16.30 -2.23 -2.16
CA ALA A 120 16.30 -3.63 -2.61
C ALA A 120 16.03 -4.60 -1.46
N ALA A 121 16.66 -4.41 -0.31
CA ALA A 121 16.43 -5.22 0.88
C ALA A 121 14.99 -5.09 1.39
N LEU A 122 14.47 -3.85 1.45
CA LEU A 122 13.11 -3.59 1.86
C LEU A 122 12.08 -4.22 0.90
N ALA A 123 12.26 -4.05 -0.41
CA ALA A 123 11.39 -4.66 -1.39
C ALA A 123 11.42 -6.20 -1.29
N LYS A 124 12.61 -6.78 -1.12
CA LYS A 124 12.78 -8.23 -0.95
C LYS A 124 12.06 -8.75 0.30
N GLU A 125 12.25 -8.11 1.45
CA GLU A 125 11.60 -8.54 2.70
C GLU A 125 10.08 -8.33 2.65
N VAL A 126 9.59 -7.19 2.15
CA VAL A 126 8.15 -6.94 2.00
C VAL A 126 7.52 -7.98 1.05
N LEU A 127 8.18 -8.29 -0.07
CA LEU A 127 7.71 -9.30 -1.02
C LEU A 127 7.81 -10.72 -0.48
N ALA A 128 8.75 -11.01 0.42
CA ALA A 128 8.84 -12.30 1.11
C ALA A 128 7.74 -12.46 2.17
N GLU A 129 7.39 -11.38 2.85
CA GLU A 129 6.46 -11.39 3.97
C GLU A 129 4.99 -11.47 3.53
N VAL A 130 4.63 -10.83 2.41
CA VAL A 130 3.23 -10.80 1.93
C VAL A 130 2.68 -12.22 1.63
N PRO A 131 3.37 -13.10 0.89
CA PRO A 131 2.94 -14.48 0.67
C PRO A 131 2.75 -15.27 1.96
N ASP A 132 3.67 -15.13 2.92
CA ASP A 132 3.64 -15.85 4.19
C ASP A 132 2.50 -15.36 5.09
N GLN A 133 2.24 -14.05 5.10
CA GLN A 133 1.08 -13.47 5.80
C GLN A 133 -0.25 -13.90 5.18
N VAL A 134 -0.36 -13.91 3.84
CA VAL A 134 -1.55 -14.37 3.12
C VAL A 134 -1.81 -15.85 3.37
N THR A 135 -0.78 -16.70 3.26
CA THR A 135 -0.92 -18.13 3.52
C THR A 135 -1.22 -18.43 4.98
N SER A 136 -0.64 -17.70 5.93
CA SER A 136 -0.97 -17.82 7.36
C SER A 136 -2.42 -17.45 7.64
N TYR A 137 -2.93 -16.39 7.04
CA TYR A 137 -4.36 -16.03 7.12
C TYR A 137 -5.25 -17.13 6.52
N MET A 138 -4.94 -17.63 5.32
CA MET A 138 -5.71 -18.70 4.67
C MET A 138 -5.77 -19.96 5.53
N LYS A 139 -4.64 -20.37 6.12
CA LYS A 139 -4.56 -21.49 7.08
C LYS A 139 -5.45 -21.23 8.31
N SER A 140 -5.38 -20.03 8.90
CA SER A 140 -6.19 -19.67 10.07
C SER A 140 -7.70 -19.67 9.81
N LYS A 141 -8.10 -19.51 8.54
CA LYS A 141 -9.50 -19.50 8.10
C LYS A 141 -9.95 -20.80 7.43
N ASN A 142 -9.12 -21.84 7.45
CA ASN A 142 -9.37 -23.11 6.74
C ASN A 142 -9.73 -22.91 5.26
N ILE A 143 -9.16 -21.89 4.61
CA ILE A 143 -9.33 -21.62 3.19
C ILE A 143 -8.26 -22.43 2.45
N ALA A 144 -8.66 -23.55 1.84
CA ALA A 144 -7.77 -24.35 1.02
C ALA A 144 -7.60 -23.72 -0.37
N PRO A 145 -6.37 -23.65 -0.91
CA PRO A 145 -6.17 -23.26 -2.30
C PRO A 145 -6.88 -24.25 -3.22
N LYS A 146 -7.57 -23.73 -4.24
CA LYS A 146 -8.12 -24.59 -5.28
C LYS A 146 -6.97 -25.27 -6.03
N PRO A 147 -7.17 -26.50 -6.52
CA PRO A 147 -6.18 -27.13 -7.39
C PRO A 147 -5.87 -26.20 -8.58
N PRO A 148 -4.62 -26.17 -9.06
CA PRO A 148 -4.22 -25.32 -10.17
C PRO A 148 -5.15 -25.58 -11.35
N GLN A 149 -5.90 -24.55 -11.73
CA GLN A 149 -6.69 -24.58 -12.95
C GLN A 149 -5.75 -24.16 -14.07
N ASN A 150 -5.54 -25.03 -15.06
CA ASN A 150 -4.88 -24.60 -16.27
C ASN A 150 -5.68 -23.41 -16.83
N PRO A 151 -5.08 -22.22 -17.00
CA PRO A 151 -5.79 -21.11 -17.58
C PRO A 151 -6.29 -21.55 -18.96
N THR A 152 -7.56 -21.26 -19.26
CA THR A 152 -8.03 -21.42 -20.63
C THR A 152 -7.19 -20.53 -21.56
N PRO A 153 -7.08 -20.87 -22.86
CA PRO A 153 -6.34 -20.04 -23.82
C PRO A 153 -6.73 -18.55 -23.76
N GLU A 154 -8.00 -18.26 -23.47
CA GLU A 154 -8.57 -16.93 -23.29
C GLU A 154 -8.11 -16.20 -22.00
N GLN A 155 -7.78 -16.95 -20.92
CA GLN A 155 -7.25 -16.39 -19.67
C GLN A 155 -5.74 -16.18 -19.71
N ALA A 156 -5.02 -16.91 -20.57
CA ALA A 156 -3.56 -16.84 -20.66
C ALA A 156 -3.08 -15.54 -21.34
N ASP A 157 -3.80 -15.04 -22.35
CA ASP A 157 -3.47 -13.80 -23.08
C ASP A 157 -3.54 -12.53 -22.20
N GLY A 158 -4.28 -12.57 -21.09
CA GLY A 158 -4.40 -11.44 -20.16
C GLY A 158 -3.33 -11.39 -19.06
N ILE A 159 -2.59 -12.49 -18.83
CA ILE A 159 -1.65 -12.64 -17.72
C ILE A 159 -0.20 -12.68 -18.22
N TYR A 160 0.04 -13.19 -19.43
CA TYR A 160 1.35 -13.21 -20.06
C TYR A 160 1.26 -12.68 -21.50
N PRO A 161 2.21 -11.85 -21.97
CA PRO A 161 2.26 -11.52 -23.39
C PRO A 161 2.51 -12.81 -24.18
N SER A 162 1.84 -12.95 -25.33
CA SER A 162 1.77 -14.21 -26.10
C SER A 162 3.15 -14.79 -26.47
N SER A 163 4.22 -13.99 -26.42
CA SER A 163 5.63 -14.40 -26.59
C SER A 163 6.20 -15.26 -25.46
N LEU A 164 5.54 -15.32 -24.30
CA LEU A 164 5.97 -16.05 -23.10
C LEU A 164 5.08 -17.27 -22.78
N HIS A 165 4.11 -17.60 -23.64
CA HIS A 165 3.30 -18.80 -23.43
C HIS A 165 4.18 -20.05 -23.52
N PRO A 166 4.20 -20.90 -22.48
CA PRO A 166 4.94 -22.15 -22.55
C PRO A 166 4.37 -23.01 -23.68
N ASN A 167 5.25 -23.53 -24.53
CA ASN A 167 4.87 -24.35 -25.66
C ASN A 167 4.29 -25.68 -25.14
N LEU A 168 2.96 -25.78 -25.07
CA LEU A 168 2.24 -26.94 -24.52
C LEU A 168 2.56 -28.26 -25.26
N ASN A 169 3.21 -28.20 -26.42
CA ASN A 169 3.67 -29.37 -27.17
C ASN A 169 4.98 -29.99 -26.62
N SER A 170 5.66 -29.37 -25.65
CA SER A 170 6.88 -29.93 -25.04
C SER A 170 6.63 -30.76 -23.77
N LEU A 171 5.40 -30.78 -23.24
CA LEU A 171 5.08 -31.47 -21.98
C LEU A 171 4.66 -32.95 -22.14
N ASN A 172 4.64 -33.49 -23.35
CA ASN A 172 4.26 -34.87 -23.66
C ASN A 172 5.40 -35.67 -24.34
N LYS A 173 6.63 -35.55 -23.84
CA LYS A 173 7.71 -36.50 -24.13
C LYS A 173 8.29 -37.07 -22.85
#